data_AF-A0A967CCI0-F1
#
_entry.id   AF-A0A967CCI0-F1
#
_cell.length_a   1.000
_cell.length_b   1.000
_cell.length_c   1.000
_cell.angle_alpha   90.00
_cell.angle_beta   90.00
_cell.angle_gamma   90.00
#
_symmetry.space_group_name_H-M   'P 1'
#
loop_
_entity.id
_entity.type
_entity.pdbx_description
1 polymer ?
#
loop_
_entity_poly.entity_id
_entity_poly.type
_entity_poly.pdbx_seq_one_letter_code
_entity_poly.pdbx_strand_id
1 'polypeptide(L)' 'AAGDGALNVSRMSMPLFLHPKAEVKLSDRYTAGAYLQERLQELGVIKA' A
#
# COMPACT_ATOMS: atom_id res chain seq x y z
N ALA A 1 1.32 -14.17 -33.23
CA ALA A 1 0.31 -14.52 -32.21
C ALA A 1 -0.51 -13.28 -31.94
N ALA A 2 -1.79 -13.29 -32.31
CA ALA A 2 -2.68 -12.14 -32.16
C ALA A 2 -2.91 -11.86 -30.67
N GLY A 3 -2.76 -10.60 -30.25
CA GLY A 3 -2.97 -10.20 -28.87
C GLY A 3 -4.45 -10.19 -28.49
N ASP A 4 -4.77 -10.72 -27.32
CA ASP A 4 -6.09 -10.87 -26.70
C ASP A 4 -6.79 -9.53 -26.34
N GLY A 5 -6.57 -8.45 -27.10
CA GLY A 5 -7.18 -7.14 -26.85
C GLY A 5 -8.68 -7.05 -27.16
N ALA A 6 -9.26 -8.09 -27.76
CA ALA A 6 -10.65 -8.10 -28.24
C ALA A 6 -11.62 -8.96 -27.40
N LEU A 7 -11.14 -9.69 -26.40
CA LEU A 7 -11.99 -10.53 -25.54
C LEU A 7 -12.28 -9.78 -24.23
N ASN A 8 -13.55 -9.47 -23.98
CA ASN A 8 -14.06 -8.89 -22.72
C ASN A 8 -14.01 -9.94 -21.60
N VAL A 9 -12.81 -10.36 -21.21
CA VAL A 9 -12.57 -11.37 -20.19
C VAL A 9 -12.31 -10.67 -18.86
N SER A 10 -13.05 -11.05 -17.84
CA SER A 10 -12.84 -10.55 -16.48
C SER A 10 -11.45 -10.93 -15.97
N ARG A 11 -10.68 -9.94 -15.51
CA ARG A 11 -9.41 -10.16 -14.82
C ARG A 11 -9.67 -10.34 -13.33
N MET A 12 -9.30 -11.49 -12.78
CA MET A 12 -9.38 -11.75 -11.34
C MET A 12 -8.04 -11.45 -10.67
N SER A 13 -8.07 -10.77 -9.52
CA SER A 13 -6.88 -10.52 -8.68
C SER A 13 -7.24 -10.59 -7.20
N MET A 14 -6.41 -11.28 -6.41
CA MET A 14 -6.52 -11.34 -4.94
C MET A 14 -5.16 -11.07 -4.30
N PRO A 15 -4.66 -9.81 -4.32
CA PRO A 15 -3.41 -9.49 -3.67
C PRO A 15 -3.53 -9.53 -2.14
N LEU A 16 -2.52 -10.09 -1.48
CA LEU A 16 -2.37 -10.05 -0.03
C LEU A 16 -1.24 -9.10 0.33
N PHE A 17 -1.55 -8.05 1.09
CA PHE A 17 -0.56 -7.10 1.59
C PHE A 17 -0.34 -7.37 3.08
N LEU A 18 0.89 -7.78 3.43
CA LEU A 18 1.27 -8.00 4.82
C LEU A 18 1.76 -6.68 5.42
N HIS A 19 1.15 -6.29 6.53
CA HIS A 19 1.55 -5.12 7.29
C HIS A 19 2.12 -5.53 8.66
N PRO A 20 3.24 -4.95 9.09
CA PRO A 20 3.72 -5.10 10.45
C PRO A 20 2.75 -4.44 11.44
N LYS A 21 2.78 -4.86 12.71
CA LYS A 21 2.04 -4.15 13.78
C LYS A 21 2.58 -2.73 13.96
N ALA A 22 1.74 -1.81 14.43
CA ALA A 22 2.07 -0.39 14.49
C ALA A 22 3.31 -0.10 15.35
N GLU A 23 3.51 -0.86 16.42
CA GLU A 23 4.63 -0.75 17.37
C GLU A 23 5.96 -1.31 16.86
N VAL A 24 5.96 -2.02 15.73
CA VAL A 24 7.19 -2.59 15.16
C VAL A 24 8.12 -1.47 14.73
N LYS A 25 9.33 -1.46 15.29
CA LYS A 25 10.42 -0.55 14.90
C LYS A 25 10.96 -0.96 13.52
N LEU A 26 10.83 -0.08 12.53
CA LEU A 26 11.33 -0.28 11.17
C LEU A 26 12.78 0.21 11.01
N SER A 27 13.12 1.29 11.70
CA SER A 27 14.46 1.90 11.72
C SER A 27 14.64 2.73 13.00
N ASP A 28 15.81 3.35 13.18
CA ASP A 28 16.02 4.27 14.30
C ASP A 28 15.11 5.50 14.29
N ARG A 29 14.51 5.82 13.14
CA ARG A 29 13.63 6.97 12.97
C ARG A 29 12.14 6.63 13.12
N TYR A 30 11.74 5.38 12.87
CA TYR A 30 10.34 5.05 12.64
C TYR A 30 9.88 3.72 13.24
N THR A 31 8.69 3.74 13.81
CA THR A 31 7.81 2.57 13.88
C THR A 31 6.90 2.52 12.64
N ALA A 32 6.29 1.36 12.38
CA ALA A 32 5.36 1.21 11.27
C ALA A 32 4.17 2.18 11.34
N GLY A 33 3.62 2.40 12.53
CA GLY A 33 2.54 3.37 12.75
C GLY A 33 2.99 4.81 12.50
N ALA A 34 4.16 5.20 13.01
CA ALA A 34 4.71 6.54 12.80
C ALA A 34 4.96 6.83 11.32
N TYR A 35 5.50 5.85 10.59
CA TYR A 35 5.75 5.98 9.16
C TYR A 35 4.46 6.15 8.35
N LEU A 36 3.43 5.33 8.66
CA LEU A 36 2.12 5.45 8.02
C LEU A 36 1.52 6.85 8.24
N GLN A 37 1.57 7.35 9.47
CA GLN A 37 1.03 8.67 9.81
C GLN A 37 1.75 9.81 9.05
N GLU A 38 3.08 9.77 8.97
CA GLU A 38 3.86 10.76 8.20
C GLU A 38 3.46 10.74 6.72
N ARG A 39 3.32 9.55 6.11
CA ARG A 39 2.87 9.42 4.71
C ARG A 39 1.46 9.98 4.50
N LEU A 40 0.54 9.75 5.43
CA LEU A 40 -0.82 10.31 5.34
C LEU A 40 -0.84 11.84 5.44
N GLN A 41 0.05 12.42 6.25
CA GLN A 41 0.22 13.88 6.33
C GLN A 41 0.79 14.45 5.03
N GLU A 42 1.85 13.85 4.49
CA GLU A 42 2.46 14.29 3.21
C GLU A 42 1.51 14.17 2.02
N LEU A 43 0.65 13.15 2.01
CA LEU A 43 -0.40 12.99 1.01
C LEU A 43 -1.59 13.94 1.23
N GLY A 44 -1.61 14.71 2.33
CA GLY A 44 -2.69 15.65 2.66
C GLY A 44 -4.00 14.99 3.08
N VAL A 45 -3.98 13.71 3.44
CA VAL A 45 -5.18 12.96 3.87
C VAL A 45 -5.58 13.34 5.30
N ILE A 46 -4.60 13.67 6.14
CA ILE A 46 -4.80 14.14 7.51
C ILE A 46 -3.94 15.39 7.75
N LYS A 47 -4.44 16.30 8.60
CA LYS A 47 -3.67 17.48 9.01
C LYS A 47 -2.71 17.13 10.14
N ALA A 48 -1.58 17.83 10.16
CA ALA A 48 -0.60 17.80 11.24
C ALA A 48 -1.17 18.45 12.52
#